data_AF-A0A1C1CVA5-F1
#
_entry.id   AF-A0A1C1CVA5-F1
#
_cell.length_a   1.000
_cell.length_b   1.000
_cell.length_c   1.000
_cell.angle_alpha   90.00
_cell.angle_beta   90.00
_cell.angle_gamma   90.00
#
_symmetry.space_group_name_H-M   'P 1'
#
loop_
_entity.id
_entity.type
_entity.pdbx_description
1 polymer ?
#
loop_
_entity_poly.entity_id
_entity_poly.type
_entity_poly.pdbx_seq_one_letter_code
_entity_poly.pdbx_strand_id
1 'polypeptide(L)'
;MTVASPTATFGLPESLRGIYAGAGGLPRLVRNVGLPLASEIAMTGRTLSAAEALRFNLINRVSSSAATLLDEAVQLAQKVADISPDAIIVTRAALRETWENGSVERGFQLVDERLKRGLMEGENSREGLAAFREKRKPVWKASKL
;
A
#
# COMPACT_ATOMS: atom_id res chain seq x y z
N MET A 1 0.77 1.72 -2.21
CA MET A 1 2.20 2.06 -2.36
C MET A 1 2.30 3.42 -3.00
N THR A 2 3.36 4.17 -2.70
CA THR A 2 3.56 5.54 -3.16
C THR A 2 5.01 5.73 -3.60
N VAL A 3 5.20 6.22 -4.82
CA VAL A 3 6.48 6.71 -5.36
C VAL A 3 6.33 8.21 -5.56
N ALA A 4 7.30 9.00 -5.10
CA ALA A 4 7.26 10.46 -5.17
C ALA A 4 8.43 11.03 -5.97
N SER A 5 8.20 12.14 -6.68
CA SER A 5 9.30 12.95 -7.23
C SER A 5 10.18 13.47 -6.08
N PRO A 6 11.50 13.65 -6.27
CA PRO A 6 12.36 14.38 -5.34
C PRO A 6 11.84 15.76 -4.95
N THR A 7 11.05 16.40 -5.82
CA THR A 7 10.47 17.73 -5.63
C THR A 7 9.06 17.72 -5.01
N ALA A 8 8.51 16.55 -4.71
CA ALA A 8 7.18 16.45 -4.10
C ALA A 8 7.19 16.95 -2.65
N THR A 9 6.07 17.54 -2.24
CA THR A 9 5.81 17.94 -0.85
C THR A 9 4.50 17.33 -0.34
N PHE A 10 4.43 17.08 0.96
CA PHE A 10 3.29 16.42 1.61
C PHE A 10 2.86 17.21 2.84
N GLY A 11 1.57 17.43 3.04
CA GLY A 11 1.06 18.13 4.22
C GLY A 11 -0.46 18.15 4.27
N LEU A 12 -1.01 18.60 5.40
CA LEU A 12 -2.45 18.81 5.61
C LEU A 12 -2.68 20.23 6.15
N PRO A 13 -2.79 21.25 5.27
CA PRO A 13 -2.87 22.66 5.65
C PRO A 13 -4.28 23.10 6.11
N GLU A 14 -5.24 22.19 6.19
CA GLU A 14 -6.65 22.47 6.49
C GLU A 14 -6.85 23.26 7.79
N SER A 15 -6.08 22.95 8.84
CA SER A 15 -6.16 23.64 10.14
C SER A 15 -5.81 25.13 10.04
N LEU A 16 -4.90 25.50 9.14
CA LEU A 16 -4.56 26.90 8.84
C LEU A 16 -5.69 27.66 8.16
N ARG A 17 -6.70 26.94 7.65
CA ARG A 17 -7.86 27.48 6.95
C ARG A 17 -9.15 27.36 7.79
N GLY A 18 -9.03 27.06 9.08
CA GLY A 18 -10.18 26.93 9.99
C GLY A 18 -11.04 25.69 9.72
N ILE A 19 -10.51 24.69 9.02
CA ILE A 19 -11.17 23.41 8.74
C ILE A 19 -10.26 22.24 9.15
N TYR A 20 -10.69 21.00 8.92
CA TYR A 20 -9.87 19.81 9.19
C TYR A 20 -9.82 18.91 7.95
N ALA A 21 -8.82 18.03 7.87
CA ALA A 21 -8.61 17.10 6.75
C ALA A 21 -9.64 15.94 6.73
N GLY A 22 -10.89 16.29 6.42
CA GLY A 22 -12.08 15.44 6.54
C GLY A 22 -12.22 14.31 5.52
N ALA A 23 -11.39 14.27 4.47
CA ALA A 23 -11.34 13.17 3.50
C ALA A 23 -10.67 11.88 4.06
N GLY A 24 -10.52 11.80 5.38
CA GLY A 24 -9.84 10.72 6.09
C GLY A 24 -8.31 10.79 5.98
N GLY A 25 -7.74 11.98 5.81
CA GLY A 25 -6.28 12.19 5.84
C GLY A 25 -5.71 11.92 7.24
N LEU A 26 -6.37 12.41 8.28
CA LEU A 26 -5.91 12.30 9.67
C LEU A 26 -5.71 10.84 10.16
N PRO A 27 -6.73 9.93 10.11
CA PRO A 27 -6.54 8.57 10.60
C PRO A 27 -5.48 7.81 9.80
N ARG A 28 -5.35 8.10 8.50
CA ARG A 28 -4.37 7.46 7.62
C ARG A 28 -2.96 7.97 7.88
N LEU A 29 -2.81 9.26 8.15
CA LEU A 29 -1.54 9.86 8.52
C LEU A 29 -1.03 9.27 9.84
N VAL A 30 -1.87 9.23 10.88
CA VAL A 30 -1.52 8.63 12.18
C VAL A 30 -1.06 7.18 12.03
N ARG A 31 -1.75 6.38 11.20
CA ARG A 31 -1.37 4.98 10.97
C ARG A 31 -0.09 4.80 10.15
N ASN A 32 0.32 5.80 9.37
CA ASN A 32 1.54 5.72 8.56
C ASN A 32 2.77 6.22 9.31
N VAL A 33 2.66 7.36 10.00
CA VAL A 33 3.82 8.05 10.60
C VAL A 33 3.80 8.12 12.12
N GLY A 34 2.78 7.53 12.76
CA GLY A 34 2.55 7.64 14.19
C GLY A 34 1.93 8.96 14.62
N LEU A 35 1.40 8.98 15.84
CA LEU A 35 0.71 10.16 16.39
C LEU A 35 1.61 11.40 16.49
N PRO A 36 2.88 11.35 16.96
CA PRO A 36 3.68 12.55 17.16
C PRO A 36 3.87 13.39 15.89
N LEU A 37 4.32 12.77 14.80
CA LEU A 37 4.53 13.47 13.54
C LEU A 37 3.21 13.84 12.84
N ALA A 38 2.19 12.98 12.94
CA ALA A 38 0.88 13.28 12.39
C ALA A 38 0.27 14.54 13.02
N SER A 39 0.39 14.69 14.34
CA SER A 39 -0.05 15.88 15.07
C SER A 39 0.73 17.11 14.63
N GLU A 40 2.06 17.01 14.51
CA GLU A 40 2.87 18.14 14.04
C GLU A 40 2.41 18.61 12.65
N ILE A 41 2.28 17.70 11.68
CA ILE A 41 1.83 18.03 10.32
C ILE A 41 0.43 18.65 10.32
N ALA A 42 -0.53 18.00 10.96
CA ALA A 42 -1.94 18.38 10.88
C ALA A 42 -2.28 19.64 11.72
N MET A 43 -1.62 19.84 12.85
CA MET A 43 -1.92 20.95 13.77
C MET A 43 -1.12 22.22 13.44
N THR A 44 0.04 22.10 12.79
CA THR A 44 0.88 23.25 12.39
C THR A 44 0.80 23.57 10.90
N GLY A 45 0.26 22.66 10.09
CA GLY A 45 0.30 22.75 8.63
C GLY A 45 1.70 22.51 8.04
N ARG A 46 2.65 21.96 8.81
CA ARG A 46 4.00 21.63 8.34
C ARG A 46 3.93 20.74 7.09
N THR A 47 4.74 21.08 6.10
CA THR A 47 4.97 20.26 4.91
C THR A 47 6.24 19.43 5.06
N LEU A 48 6.20 18.17 4.63
CA LEU A 48 7.37 17.32 4.47
C LEU A 48 7.87 17.37 3.02
N SER A 49 9.18 17.40 2.85
CA SER A 49 9.81 17.05 1.57
C SER A 49 9.68 15.56 1.27
N ALA A 50 9.88 15.15 0.01
CA ALA A 50 9.90 13.74 -0.38
C ALA A 50 10.91 12.90 0.42
N ALA A 51 12.10 13.45 0.73
CA ALA A 51 13.12 12.78 1.52
C ALA A 51 12.67 12.53 2.97
N GLU A 52 12.00 13.51 3.59
CA GLU A 52 11.43 13.35 4.93
C GLU A 52 10.26 12.36 4.93
N ALA A 53 9.36 12.46 3.93
CA ALA A 53 8.25 11.53 3.78
C ALA A 53 8.74 10.08 3.65
N LEU A 54 9.85 9.84 2.95
CA LEU A 54 10.49 8.52 2.89
C LEU A 54 11.05 8.10 4.25
N ARG A 55 11.79 8.99 4.93
CA ARG A 55 12.38 8.72 6.25
C ARG A 55 11.33 8.34 7.30
N PHE A 56 10.15 8.93 7.22
CA PHE A 56 9.04 8.68 8.14
C PHE A 56 8.05 7.60 7.65
N ASN A 57 8.39 6.82 6.62
CA ASN A 57 7.55 5.77 6.04
C ASN A 57 6.18 6.22 5.50
N LEU A 58 6.01 7.52 5.19
CA LEU A 58 4.80 8.03 4.56
C LEU A 58 4.68 7.59 3.09
N ILE A 59 5.82 7.40 2.43
CA ILE A 59 5.93 6.92 1.04
C ILE A 59 6.92 5.76 0.96
N ASN A 60 6.84 4.96 -0.12
CA ASN A 60 7.70 3.80 -0.29
C ASN A 60 9.02 4.12 -0.99
N ARG A 61 9.03 5.09 -1.92
CA ARG A 61 10.19 5.44 -2.75
C ARG A 61 10.19 6.90 -3.14
N VAL A 62 11.37 7.46 -3.31
CA VAL A 62 11.61 8.70 -4.07
C VAL A 62 12.26 8.29 -5.39
N SER A 63 11.73 8.78 -6.51
CA SER A 63 12.31 8.50 -7.83
C SER A 63 13.66 9.18 -8.01
N SER A 64 14.47 8.70 -8.94
CA SER A 64 15.81 9.23 -9.18
C SER A 64 15.78 10.69 -9.66
N SER A 65 14.75 11.05 -10.42
CA SER A 65 14.45 12.41 -10.86
C SER A 65 12.95 12.63 -10.99
N ALA A 66 12.52 13.87 -11.18
CA ALA A 66 11.13 14.17 -11.52
C ALA A 66 10.71 13.53 -12.86
N ALA A 67 11.63 13.46 -13.84
CA ALA A 67 11.39 12.93 -15.17
C ALA A 67 11.18 11.40 -15.18
N THR A 68 11.86 10.67 -14.30
CA THR A 68 11.80 9.21 -14.22
C THR A 68 10.67 8.68 -13.32
N LEU A 69 9.92 9.57 -12.66
CA LEU A 69 8.90 9.21 -11.67
C LEU A 69 7.89 8.18 -12.22
N LEU A 70 7.32 8.46 -13.39
CA LEU A 70 6.29 7.60 -13.97
C LEU A 70 6.85 6.23 -14.33
N ASP A 71 8.00 6.19 -15.00
CA ASP A 71 8.65 4.94 -15.40
C ASP A 71 9.01 4.07 -14.19
N GLU A 72 9.57 4.66 -13.14
CA GLU A 72 9.91 3.95 -11.90
C GLU A 72 8.65 3.44 -11.18
N ALA A 73 7.57 4.21 -11.18
CA ALA A 73 6.28 3.80 -10.62
C ALA A 73 5.66 2.63 -11.42
N VAL A 74 5.70 2.68 -12.75
CA VAL A 74 5.21 1.62 -13.64
C VAL A 74 6.05 0.36 -13.50
N GLN A 75 7.38 0.48 -13.40
CA GLN A 75 8.27 -0.66 -13.12
C GLN A 75 7.93 -1.34 -11.79
N LEU A 76 7.59 -0.57 -10.75
CA LEU A 76 7.13 -1.12 -9.48
C LEU A 76 5.76 -1.82 -9.64
N ALA A 77 4.84 -1.24 -10.40
CA ALA A 77 3.54 -1.84 -10.68
C ALA A 77 3.67 -3.14 -11.48
N GLN A 78 4.61 -3.21 -12.44
CA GLN A 78 4.88 -4.43 -13.22
C GLN A 78 5.30 -5.59 -12.31
N LYS A 79 6.18 -5.33 -11.32
CA LYS A 79 6.57 -6.36 -10.34
C LYS A 79 5.38 -6.92 -9.55
N VAL A 80 4.36 -6.11 -9.32
CA VAL A 80 3.11 -6.55 -8.67
C VAL A 80 2.24 -7.32 -9.65
N ALA A 81 2.16 -6.89 -10.91
CA ALA A 81 1.41 -7.56 -11.97
C ALA A 81 1.98 -8.94 -12.35
N ASP A 82 3.27 -9.17 -12.12
CA ASP A 82 3.95 -10.46 -12.37
C ASP A 82 3.65 -11.53 -11.30
N ILE A 83 2.91 -11.18 -10.24
CA ILE A 83 2.49 -12.11 -9.16
C ILE A 83 1.14 -12.74 -9.51
N SER A 84 0.80 -13.88 -8.89
CA SER A 84 -0.54 -14.48 -8.99
C SER A 84 -1.63 -13.43 -8.75
N PRO A 85 -2.59 -13.27 -9.69
CA PRO A 85 -3.62 -12.24 -9.59
C PRO A 85 -4.56 -12.50 -8.39
N ASP A 86 -4.86 -13.77 -8.08
CA ASP A 86 -5.63 -14.11 -6.88
C ASP A 86 -4.86 -13.76 -5.60
N ALA A 87 -3.57 -14.12 -5.53
CA ALA A 87 -2.76 -13.89 -4.34
C ALA A 87 -2.57 -12.40 -4.05
N ILE A 88 -2.38 -11.55 -5.08
CA ILE A 88 -2.25 -10.10 -4.87
C ILE A 88 -3.58 -9.46 -4.46
N ILE A 89 -4.73 -9.95 -4.94
CA ILE A 89 -6.04 -9.50 -4.49
C ILE A 89 -6.19 -9.75 -2.98
N VAL A 90 -5.93 -10.99 -2.52
CA VAL A 90 -6.05 -11.35 -1.10
C VAL A 90 -5.01 -10.63 -0.25
N THR A 91 -3.77 -10.55 -0.70
CA THR A 91 -2.68 -9.85 0.02
C THR A 91 -3.01 -8.37 0.20
N ARG A 92 -3.49 -7.70 -0.85
CA ARG A 92 -3.91 -6.30 -0.78
C ARG A 92 -5.09 -6.12 0.17
N ALA A 93 -6.07 -7.02 0.14
CA ALA A 93 -7.20 -7.00 1.07
C ALA A 93 -6.72 -7.15 2.52
N ALA A 94 -5.85 -8.13 2.81
CA ALA A 94 -5.28 -8.37 4.13
C ALA A 94 -4.55 -7.13 4.70
N LEU A 95 -3.69 -6.52 3.87
CA LEU A 95 -2.98 -5.29 4.25
C LEU A 95 -3.95 -4.14 4.55
N ARG A 96 -5.00 -3.97 3.75
CA ARG A 96 -5.99 -2.90 3.94
C ARG A 96 -6.87 -3.14 5.16
N GLU A 97 -7.42 -4.33 5.33
CA GLU A 97 -8.25 -4.66 6.50
C GLU A 97 -7.45 -4.52 7.80
N THR A 98 -6.20 -5.00 7.83
CA THR A 98 -5.33 -4.85 9.01
C THR A 98 -5.04 -3.38 9.32
N TRP A 99 -4.90 -2.53 8.30
CA TRP A 99 -4.63 -1.11 8.47
C TRP A 99 -5.88 -0.29 8.82
N GLU A 100 -7.04 -0.63 8.28
CA GLU A 100 -8.27 0.17 8.43
C GLU A 100 -9.08 -0.21 9.66
N ASN A 101 -8.97 -1.45 10.14
CA ASN A 101 -9.63 -1.92 11.36
C ASN A 101 -8.81 -1.56 12.61
N GLY A 102 -9.51 -1.32 13.73
CA GLY A 102 -8.87 -1.09 15.03
C GLY A 102 -8.34 -2.36 15.70
N SER A 103 -8.85 -3.53 15.30
CA SER A 103 -8.40 -4.85 15.78
C SER A 103 -7.73 -5.61 14.65
N VAL A 104 -6.51 -6.08 14.92
CA VAL A 104 -5.74 -6.94 14.01
C VAL A 104 -6.49 -8.25 13.79
N GLU A 105 -7.08 -8.80 14.86
CA GLU A 105 -7.87 -10.04 14.84
C GLU A 105 -9.08 -9.89 13.91
N ARG A 106 -9.80 -8.77 14.01
CA ARG A 106 -10.95 -8.52 13.14
C ARG A 106 -10.52 -8.34 11.68
N GLY A 107 -9.45 -7.59 11.44
CA GLY A 107 -8.89 -7.42 10.09
C GLY A 107 -8.48 -8.74 9.46
N PHE A 108 -7.85 -9.63 10.23
CA PHE A 108 -7.51 -10.99 9.80
C PHE A 108 -8.75 -11.83 9.48
N GLN A 109 -9.71 -11.91 10.41
CA GLN A 109 -10.94 -12.70 10.24
C GLN A 109 -11.71 -12.32 8.97
N LEU A 110 -11.85 -11.02 8.70
CA LEU A 110 -12.54 -10.51 7.50
C LEU A 110 -11.95 -11.06 6.20
N VAL A 111 -10.63 -11.27 6.14
CA VAL A 111 -9.97 -11.80 4.95
C VAL A 111 -9.99 -13.33 4.93
N ASP A 112 -9.68 -13.98 6.05
CA ASP A 112 -9.63 -15.44 6.14
C ASP A 112 -11.00 -16.06 5.79
N GLU A 113 -12.08 -15.53 6.35
CA GLU A 113 -13.44 -16.04 6.12
C GLU A 113 -13.93 -15.83 4.68
N ARG A 114 -13.55 -14.71 4.05
CA ARG A 114 -14.09 -14.31 2.73
C ARG A 114 -13.28 -14.85 1.55
N LEU A 115 -11.95 -14.85 1.65
CA LEU A 115 -11.09 -14.97 0.47
C LEU A 115 -10.18 -16.21 0.49
N LYS A 116 -9.84 -16.75 1.67
CA LYS A 116 -8.87 -17.84 1.78
C LYS A 116 -9.28 -19.08 1.01
N ARG A 117 -10.53 -19.54 1.16
CA ARG A 117 -11.00 -20.75 0.48
C ARG A 117 -10.86 -20.63 -1.03
N GLY A 118 -11.35 -19.54 -1.62
CA GLY A 118 -11.23 -19.27 -3.05
C GLY A 118 -9.78 -19.21 -3.54
N LEU A 119 -8.89 -18.60 -2.75
CA LEU A 119 -7.46 -18.54 -3.09
C LEU A 119 -6.84 -19.94 -3.07
N MET A 120 -7.06 -20.70 -2.01
CA MET A 120 -6.44 -22.01 -1.81
C MET A 120 -6.96 -23.06 -2.80
N GLU A 121 -8.24 -23.01 -3.17
CA GLU A 121 -8.85 -23.93 -4.13
C GLU A 121 -8.56 -23.56 -5.60
N GLY A 122 -8.11 -22.33 -5.86
CA GLY A 122 -7.87 -21.78 -7.20
C GLY A 122 -6.75 -22.45 -8.00
N GLU A 123 -6.78 -22.32 -9.32
CA GLU A 123 -5.78 -22.91 -10.21
C GLU A 123 -4.39 -22.26 -10.05
N ASN A 124 -4.35 -20.96 -9.78
CA ASN A 124 -3.10 -20.24 -9.58
C ASN A 124 -2.36 -20.67 -8.31
N SER A 125 -3.06 -21.11 -7.25
CA SER A 125 -2.38 -21.64 -6.05
C SER A 125 -1.67 -22.96 -6.38
N ARG A 126 -2.33 -23.85 -7.13
CA ARG A 126 -1.76 -25.13 -7.60
C ARG A 126 -0.57 -24.91 -8.52
N GLU A 127 -0.70 -24.00 -9.48
CA GLU A 127 0.36 -23.63 -10.41
C GLU A 127 1.57 -23.02 -9.67
N GLY A 128 1.34 -22.12 -8.71
CA GLY A 128 2.42 -21.52 -7.93
C GLY A 128 3.21 -22.56 -7.14
N LEU A 129 2.51 -23.51 -6.49
CA LEU A 129 3.13 -24.61 -5.75
C LEU A 129 3.87 -25.59 -6.68
N ALA A 130 3.32 -25.90 -7.85
CA ALA A 130 3.95 -26.76 -8.86
C ALA A 130 5.21 -26.09 -9.44
N ALA A 131 5.10 -24.84 -9.89
CA ALA A 131 6.21 -24.07 -10.44
C ALA A 131 7.38 -23.92 -9.45
N PHE A 132 7.09 -23.71 -8.17
CA PHE A 132 8.09 -23.69 -7.11
C PHE A 132 8.80 -25.04 -6.96
N ARG A 133 8.05 -26.15 -6.92
CA ARG A 133 8.59 -27.51 -6.84
C ARG A 133 9.47 -27.87 -8.04
N GLU A 134 9.04 -27.44 -9.24
CA GLU A 134 9.69 -27.72 -10.52
C GLU A 134 10.78 -26.70 -10.88
N LYS A 135 11.00 -25.67 -10.04
CA LYS A 135 11.98 -24.58 -10.26
C LYS A 135 11.80 -23.87 -11.61
N ARG A 136 10.56 -23.66 -12.02
CA ARG A 136 10.20 -22.91 -13.23
C ARG A 136 9.40 -21.66 -12.90
N LYS A 137 9.26 -20.76 -13.88
CA LYS A 137 8.34 -19.63 -13.74
C LYS A 137 6.88 -20.12 -13.79
N PRO A 138 6.00 -19.61 -12.92
CA PRO A 138 4.58 -19.92 -12.98
C PRO A 138 3.93 -19.22 -14.19
N VAL A 139 2.90 -19.85 -14.76
CA VAL A 139 2.04 -19.27 -15.79
C VAL A 139 0.69 -18.96 -15.17
N TRP A 140 0.52 -17.70 -14.75
CA TRP A 140 -0.72 -17.28 -14.12
C TRP A 140 -1.87 -17.21 -15.11
N LYS A 141 -3.04 -17.68 -14.66
CA LYS A 141 -4.32 -17.49 -15.34
C LYS A 141 -5.04 -16.27 -14.76
N ALA A 142 -6.03 -15.75 -15.49
CA ALA A 142 -6.92 -14.72 -14.96
C ALA A 142 -7.53 -15.15 -13.61
N SER A 143 -7.66 -14.20 -12.68
CA SER A 143 -8.21 -14.47 -11.36
C SER A 143 -9.65 -14.97 -11.45
N LYS A 144 -10.02 -15.85 -10.52
CA LYS A 144 -11.39 -16.36 -10.35
C LYS A 144 -11.96 -16.07 -8.95
N LEU A 145 -11.27 -15.22 -8.19
CA LEU A 145 -11.75 -14.69 -6.91
C LEU A 145 -12.86 -13.65 -7.10
#